data_AF-A0A6H0A9W4-F1
#
_entry.id   AF-A0A6H0A9W4-F1
#
_cell.length_a   1.000
_cell.length_b   1.000
_cell.length_c   1.000
_cell.angle_alpha   90.00
_cell.angle_beta   90.00
_cell.angle_gamma   90.00
#
_symmetry.space_group_name_H-M   'P 1'
#
loop_
_entity.id
_entity.type
_entity.pdbx_description
1 polymer ?
#
loop_
_entity_poly.entity_id
_entity_poly.type
_entity_poly.pdbx_seq_one_letter_code
_entity_poly.pdbx_strand_id
1 'polypeptide(L)' 'MHHDASLNIRQLQVFEAVARLESYSRAQQELGISVSAISNAMSQLEGQLGFTLCQRGRGGFL' A
#
# COMPACT_ATOMS: atom_id res chain seq x y z
N MET A 1 -13.19 -15.87 -16.84
CA MET A 1 -13.65 -14.98 -15.76
C MET A 1 -13.45 -15.74 -14.46
N HIS A 2 -12.48 -15.36 -13.64
CA HIS A 2 -12.36 -15.58 -12.18
C HIS A 2 -11.08 -14.84 -11.78
N HIS A 3 -11.18 -13.52 -11.57
CA HIS A 3 -10.15 -12.80 -10.81
C HIS A 3 -10.39 -13.22 -9.36
N ASP A 4 -9.72 -14.27 -8.92
CA ASP A 4 -9.61 -14.60 -7.50
C ASP A 4 -8.66 -13.56 -6.88
N ALA A 5 -9.08 -12.29 -6.89
CA ALA A 5 -8.42 -11.23 -6.17
C ALA A 5 -8.83 -11.42 -4.71
N SER A 6 -8.25 -12.41 -4.05
CA SER A 6 -8.29 -12.53 -2.59
C SER A 6 -7.50 -11.35 -2.03
N LEU A 7 -8.09 -10.16 -2.09
CA LEU A 7 -7.54 -8.92 -1.58
C LEU A 7 -7.16 -9.17 -0.13
N ASN A 8 -5.87 -9.12 0.14
CA ASN A 8 -5.39 -9.51 1.44
C ASN A 8 -5.69 -8.37 2.41
N ILE A 9 -6.40 -8.65 3.51
CA ILE A 9 -6.72 -7.63 4.54
C ILE A 9 -5.45 -6.90 4.98
N ARG A 10 -4.31 -7.59 5.02
CA ARG A 10 -3.02 -6.98 5.35
C ARG A 10 -2.59 -5.91 4.34
N GLN A 11 -2.84 -6.11 3.04
CA GLN A 11 -2.54 -5.11 2.01
C GLN A 11 -3.43 -3.88 2.18
N LEU A 12 -4.72 -4.07 2.52
CA LEU A 12 -5.63 -2.97 2.79
C LEU A 12 -5.28 -2.20 4.07
N GLN A 13 -4.84 -2.88 5.13
CA GLN A 13 -4.34 -2.24 6.35
C GLN A 13 -3.07 -1.43 6.09
N VAL A 14 -2.15 -1.98 5.28
CA VAL A 14 -0.95 -1.26 4.86
C VAL A 14 -1.32 -0.01 4.08
N PHE A 15 -2.24 -0.13 3.13
CA PHE A 15 -2.73 1.00 2.35
C PHE A 15 -3.40 2.06 3.23
N GLU A 16 -4.30 1.67 4.13
CA GLU A 16 -4.97 2.60 5.06
C GLU A 16 -3.97 3.38 5.90
N ALA A 17 -2.98 2.70 6.50
CA ALA A 17 -1.97 3.36 7.32
C ALA A 17 -1.10 4.31 6.49
N VAL A 18 -0.70 3.89 5.28
CA VAL A 18 0.10 4.72 4.38
C VAL A 18 -0.68 5.93 3.88
N ALA A 19 -1.95 5.77 3.52
CA ALA A 19 -2.82 6.85 3.07
C ALA A 19 -3.16 7.83 4.21
N ARG A 20 -3.43 7.33 5.42
CA ARG A 20 -3.71 8.16 6.60
C ARG A 20 -2.50 8.94 7.07
N LEU A 21 -1.31 8.36 6.99
CA LEU A 21 -0.07 8.98 7.47
C LEU A 21 0.72 9.71 6.39
N GLU A 22 0.32 9.55 5.12
CA GLU A 22 0.97 10.09 3.92
C GLU A 22 2.49 9.79 3.88
N SER A 23 2.89 8.66 4.48
CA SER A 23 4.30 8.35 4.71
C SER A 23 4.58 6.87 4.95
N TYR A 24 5.47 6.30 4.12
CA TYR A 24 5.98 4.94 4.30
C TYR A 24 6.74 4.75 5.62
N SER A 25 7.49 5.77 6.04
CA SER A 25 8.28 5.70 7.27
C SER A 25 7.40 5.72 8.52
N ARG A 26 6.34 6.53 8.53
CA ARG A 26 5.37 6.55 9.64
C ARG A 26 4.54 5.28 9.68
N ALA A 27 4.09 4.79 8.52
CA ALA A 27 3.40 3.51 8.41
C ALA A 27 4.28 2.33 8.86
N GLN A 28 5.59 2.34 8.57
CA GLN A 28 6.53 1.35 9.12
C GLN A 28 6.54 1.36 10.66
N GLN A 29 6.60 2.54 11.28
CA GLN A 29 6.61 2.65 12.75
C GLN A 29 5.31 2.16 13.36
N GLU A 30 4.17 2.44 12.72
CA GLU A 30 2.85 2.05 13.22
C GLU A 30 2.56 0.55 13.02
N LEU A 31 2.88 0.00 11.85
CA LEU A 31 2.61 -1.40 11.51
C LEU A 31 3.71 -2.37 11.96
N GLY A 32 4.87 -1.86 12.41
CA GLY A 32 5.99 -2.69 12.86
C GLY A 32 6.63 -3.54 11.76
N ILE A 33 6.49 -3.15 10.50
CA ILE A 33 7.04 -3.87 9.34
C ILE A 33 7.94 -2.97 8.49
N SER A 34 8.92 -3.57 7.83
CA SER A 34 9.88 -2.84 6.98
C SER A 34 9.20 -2.10 5.83
N VAL A 35 9.75 -0.93 5.44
CA VAL A 35 9.31 -0.19 4.23
C VAL A 35 9.27 -1.07 2.97
N SER A 36 10.18 -2.05 2.83
CA SER A 36 10.15 -3.00 1.72
C SER A 36 8.91 -3.90 1.71
N ALA A 37 8.48 -4.38 2.88
CA ALA A 37 7.27 -5.17 3.03
C ALA A 37 6.03 -4.33 2.70
N ILE A 38 6.01 -3.07 3.14
CA ILE A 38 4.95 -2.12 2.81
C ILE A 38 4.91 -1.88 1.30
N SER A 39 6.05 -1.61 0.67
CA SER A 39 6.14 -1.38 -0.77
C SER A 39 5.65 -2.60 -1.56
N ASN A 40 6.05 -3.82 -1.17
CA ASN A 40 5.57 -5.04 -1.81
C ASN A 40 4.07 -5.24 -1.67
N ALA A 41 3.51 -4.96 -0.49
CA ALA A 41 2.08 -5.06 -0.25
C ALA A 41 1.30 -4.05 -1.11
N MET A 42 1.79 -2.81 -1.22
CA MET A 42 1.23 -1.78 -2.09
C MET A 42 1.31 -2.17 -3.56
N SER A 43 2.46 -2.62 -4.06
CA SER A 43 2.60 -3.03 -5.46
C SER A 43 1.72 -4.22 -5.83
N GLN A 44 1.54 -5.19 -4.92
CA GLN A 44 0.57 -6.27 -5.13
C GLN A 44 -0.87 -5.78 -5.14
N LEU A 45 -1.21 -4.81 -4.29
CA LEU A 45 -2.54 -4.23 -4.23
C LEU A 45 -2.85 -3.44 -5.50
N GLU A 46 -1.92 -2.60 -5.95
CA GLU A 46 -2.01 -1.86 -7.21
C GLU A 46 -2.09 -2.80 -8.42
N GLY A 47 -1.30 -3.88 -8.43
CA GLY A 47 -1.35 -4.90 -9.48
C GLY A 47 -2.69 -5.65 -9.54
N GLN A 48 -3.32 -5.91 -8.40
CA GLN A 48 -4.65 -6.52 -8.33
C GLN A 48 -5.77 -5.55 -8.73
N LEU A 49 -5.65 -4.27 -8.37
CA LEU A 49 -6.62 -3.24 -8.70
C LEU A 49 -6.49 -2.75 -10.15
N GLY A 50 -5.31 -2.89 -10.75
CA GLY A 50 -5.03 -2.42 -12.10
C GLY A 50 -4.79 -0.91 -12.21
N PHE A 51 -4.59 -0.22 -11.08
CA PHE A 51 -4.27 1.21 -11.03
C PHE A 51 -3.35 1.54 -9.85
N THR A 52 -2.59 2.63 -10.00
CA THR A 52 -1.67 3.14 -8.97
C THR A 52 -2.45 3.83 -7.86
N LEU A 53 -2.17 3.45 -6.61
CA LEU A 53 -2.77 3.98 -5.39
C LEU A 53 -1.90 5.02 -4.69
N CYS A 54 -0.58 4.98 -4.94
CA CYS A 54 0.36 5.94 -4.35
C CYS A 54 1.34 6.43 -5.40
N GLN A 55 1.24 7.69 -5.80
CA GLN A 55 2.28 8.32 -6.61
C GLN A 55 3.39 8.89 -5.73
N ARG A 56 4.59 8.29 -5.79
CA ARG A 56 5.80 8.90 -5.23
C ARG A 56 6.27 10.02 -6.16
N GLY A 57 5.85 11.27 -5.92
CA GLY A 57 6.25 12.42 -6.75
C GLY A 57 6.11 13.78 -6.04
N ARG A 58 6.46 14.87 -6.75
CA ARG A 58 6.44 16.26 -6.24
C ARG A 58 5.05 16.76 -5.80
N GLY A 59 3.98 16.00 -6.09
CA GLY A 59 2.61 16.31 -5.72
C GLY A 59 2.17 15.77 -4.35
N GLY A 60 3.02 15.01 -3.65
CA GLY A 60 2.68 14.37 -2.37
C GLY A 60 2.30 12.90 -2.51
N PHE A 61 2.06 12.24 -1.38
CA PHE A 61 1.44 10.93 -1.31
C PHE A 61 -0.05 11.10 -1.61
N LEU A 62 -0.44 10.80 -2.85
CA LEU A 62 -1.84 10.71 -3.28
C LEU A 62 -2.08 9.35 -3.92
#